data_AF-A0A3A0E4R7-F1
#
_entry.id   AF-A0A3A0E4R7-F1
#
_cell.length_a   1.000
_cell.length_b   1.000
_cell.length_c   1.000
_cell.angle_alpha   90.00
_cell.angle_beta   90.00
_cell.angle_gamma   90.00
#
_symmetry.space_group_name_H-M   'P 1'
#
loop_
_entity.id
_entity.type
_entity.pdbx_description
1 polymer ?
#
loop_
_entity_poly.entity_id
_entity_poly.type
_entity_poly.pdbx_seq_one_letter_code
_entity_poly.pdbx_strand_id
1 'polypeptide(L)'
;MAGPYWKLRPAPPTPKDELCGGATIEAITLRDSLGPNCVYCLRCNGEVAPERIGFGHAIAEDMARWRFVYRGLHSLWLDSTEYEQWALERLLDPDGAVNITGRKVVARLNEYVRSYYWWSMHNDPLMDDAPPATCPYCNGSLAPAGRRGLQKCELCSVVVAWNDF
;
A
#
# COMPACT_ATOMS: atom_id res chain seq x y z
N MET A 1 -15.85 4.83 -24.04
CA MET A 1 -14.48 4.74 -23.47
C MET A 1 -14.62 4.36 -22.01
N ALA A 2 -13.84 3.40 -21.53
CA ALA A 2 -13.83 3.08 -20.11
C ALA A 2 -13.31 4.30 -19.31
N GLY A 3 -13.94 4.61 -18.17
CA GLY A 3 -13.55 5.76 -17.33
C GLY A 3 -12.12 5.61 -16.78
N PRO A 4 -11.51 6.69 -16.25
CA PRO A 4 -10.08 6.74 -15.94
C PRO A 4 -9.60 5.67 -14.95
N TYR A 5 -10.50 5.10 -14.14
CA TYR A 5 -10.19 4.16 -13.06
C TYR A 5 -10.50 2.69 -13.38
N TRP A 6 -10.83 2.35 -14.63
CA TRP A 6 -11.30 1.00 -14.98
C TRP A 6 -10.32 -0.13 -14.59
N LYS A 7 -9.00 0.15 -14.60
CA LYS A 7 -7.95 -0.80 -14.19
C LYS A 7 -7.86 -1.03 -12.68
N LEU A 8 -8.47 -0.14 -11.89
CA LEU A 8 -8.48 -0.21 -10.43
C LEU A 8 -9.80 -0.79 -9.90
N ARG A 9 -10.75 -1.14 -10.78
CA ARG A 9 -12.06 -1.66 -10.37
C ARG A 9 -12.06 -3.19 -10.34
N PRO A 10 -12.45 -3.80 -9.21
CA PRO A 10 -12.62 -5.25 -9.15
C PRO A 10 -13.85 -5.72 -9.92
N ALA A 11 -13.73 -6.94 -10.43
CA ALA A 11 -14.82 -7.69 -11.04
C ALA A 11 -14.88 -9.06 -10.33
N PRO A 12 -15.89 -9.33 -9.49
CA PRO A 12 -17.05 -8.48 -9.16
C PRO A 12 -16.68 -7.22 -8.33
N PRO A 13 -17.57 -6.22 -8.23
CA PRO A 13 -17.36 -5.05 -7.37
C PRO A 13 -17.16 -5.44 -5.90
N THR A 14 -16.35 -4.66 -5.17
CA THR A 14 -16.10 -4.83 -3.74
C THR A 14 -17.42 -4.74 -2.94
N PRO A 15 -17.69 -5.70 -2.03
CA PRO A 15 -18.85 -5.66 -1.13
C PRO A 15 -18.93 -4.34 -0.34
N LYS A 16 -20.16 -3.88 -0.05
CA LYS A 16 -20.37 -2.57 0.59
C LYS A 16 -19.74 -2.47 2.00
N ASP A 17 -19.68 -3.58 2.72
CA ASP A 17 -19.09 -3.73 4.04
C ASP A 17 -17.55 -3.76 4.03
N GLU A 18 -16.93 -3.97 2.86
CA GLU A 18 -15.49 -3.88 2.65
C GLU A 18 -15.03 -2.50 2.15
N LEU A 19 -15.99 -1.63 1.77
CA LEU A 19 -15.73 -0.25 1.38
C LEU A 19 -15.55 0.67 2.60
N CYS A 20 -14.74 1.71 2.44
CA CYS A 20 -14.64 2.78 3.43
C CYS A 20 -15.96 3.55 3.56
N GLY A 21 -16.62 3.43 4.71
CA GLY A 21 -17.87 4.16 5.04
C GLY A 21 -17.68 5.57 5.60
N GLY A 22 -16.44 6.05 5.79
CA GLY A 22 -16.20 7.40 6.31
C GLY A 22 -16.72 8.47 5.37
N ALA A 23 -17.32 9.56 5.87
CA ALA A 23 -17.84 10.64 5.03
C ALA A 23 -16.73 11.37 4.26
N THR A 24 -15.61 11.62 4.95
CA THR A 24 -14.38 12.19 4.40
C THR A 24 -13.26 11.15 4.38
N ILE A 25 -12.33 11.30 3.44
CA ILE A 25 -11.10 10.51 3.40
C ILE A 25 -9.95 11.40 3.88
N GLU A 26 -9.52 11.20 5.13
CA GLU A 26 -8.42 11.98 5.72
C GLU A 26 -7.05 11.49 5.24
N ALA A 27 -6.89 10.17 5.16
CA ALA A 27 -5.66 9.54 4.71
C ALA A 27 -5.91 8.16 4.10
N ILE A 28 -5.06 7.79 3.14
CA ILE A 28 -5.07 6.49 2.46
C ILE A 28 -3.71 5.82 2.47
N THR A 29 -3.71 4.51 2.18
CA THR A 29 -2.51 3.72 1.90
C THR A 29 -2.56 3.20 0.47
N LEU A 30 -1.44 3.30 -0.25
CA LEU A 30 -1.18 2.53 -1.46
C LEU A 30 -0.61 1.17 -1.03
N ARG A 31 -1.38 0.10 -1.24
CA ARG A 31 -0.96 -1.27 -0.93
C ARG A 31 -1.51 -2.27 -1.93
N ASP A 32 -0.92 -3.44 -1.91
CA ASP A 32 -1.42 -4.60 -2.61
C ASP A 32 -2.24 -5.49 -1.67
N SER A 33 -3.44 -5.88 -2.12
CA SER A 33 -4.46 -6.57 -1.31
C SER A 33 -5.08 -7.76 -2.02
N LEU A 34 -4.34 -8.36 -2.96
CA LEU A 34 -4.87 -9.37 -3.90
C LEU A 34 -5.88 -8.82 -4.94
N GLY A 35 -6.51 -7.67 -4.70
CA GLY A 35 -7.42 -6.96 -5.61
C GLY A 35 -6.75 -6.01 -6.61
N PRO A 36 -7.50 -5.45 -7.59
CA PRO A 36 -7.03 -4.40 -8.50
C PRO A 36 -7.06 -3.00 -7.90
N ASN A 37 -7.95 -2.73 -6.93
CA ASN A 37 -7.90 -1.48 -6.19
C ASN A 37 -6.73 -1.52 -5.20
N CYS A 38 -5.95 -0.45 -5.19
CA CYS A 38 -4.72 -0.35 -4.40
C CYS A 38 -4.83 0.71 -3.29
N VAL A 39 -5.97 1.40 -3.18
CA VAL A 39 -6.16 2.49 -2.21
C VAL A 39 -7.13 2.09 -1.11
N TYR A 40 -6.63 2.15 0.12
CA TYR A 40 -7.35 1.75 1.33
C TYR A 40 -7.31 2.88 2.34
N CYS A 41 -8.38 3.05 3.10
CA CYS A 41 -8.45 4.06 4.15
C CYS A 41 -7.47 3.71 5.27
N LEU A 42 -6.60 4.64 5.65
CA LEU A 42 -5.62 4.41 6.72
C LEU A 42 -6.31 4.09 8.06
N ARG A 43 -7.49 4.67 8.31
CA ARG A 43 -8.22 4.55 9.58
C ARG A 43 -9.03 3.26 9.68
N CYS A 44 -9.91 2.99 8.73
CA CYS A 44 -10.83 1.85 8.80
C CYS A 44 -10.40 0.65 7.96
N ASN A 45 -9.29 0.74 7.22
CA ASN A 45 -8.76 -0.31 6.35
C ASN A 45 -9.66 -0.71 5.17
N GLY A 46 -10.84 -0.08 5.02
CA GLY A 46 -11.77 -0.33 3.93
C GLY A 46 -11.28 0.24 2.61
N GLU A 47 -11.66 -0.40 1.51
CA GLU A 47 -11.31 0.02 0.16
C GLU A 47 -11.90 1.42 -0.14
N VAL A 48 -11.10 2.31 -0.72
CA VAL A 48 -11.54 3.64 -1.12
C VAL A 48 -11.76 3.64 -2.63
N ALA A 49 -12.98 3.96 -3.07
CA ALA A 49 -13.25 4.14 -4.49
C ALA A 49 -12.41 5.32 -5.05
N PRO A 50 -11.64 5.15 -6.14
CA PRO A 50 -10.80 6.21 -6.72
C PRO A 50 -11.54 7.51 -7.02
N GLU A 51 -12.82 7.42 -7.38
CA GLU A 51 -13.71 8.56 -7.65
C GLU A 51 -13.87 9.48 -6.44
N ARG A 52 -13.73 8.96 -5.22
CA ARG A 52 -13.81 9.75 -3.98
C ARG A 52 -12.56 10.60 -3.74
N ILE A 53 -11.44 10.23 -4.37
CA ILE A 53 -10.17 10.97 -4.28
C ILE A 53 -10.05 11.94 -5.46
N GLY A 54 -10.49 11.53 -6.65
CA GLY A 54 -10.58 12.42 -7.82
C GLY A 54 -9.27 12.65 -8.58
N PHE A 55 -8.32 11.71 -8.54
CA PHE A 55 -7.05 11.82 -9.26
C PHE A 55 -7.17 11.52 -10.77
N GLY A 56 -6.27 12.09 -11.58
CA GLY A 56 -6.31 11.93 -13.03
C GLY A 56 -5.96 10.53 -13.55
N HIS A 57 -6.30 10.27 -14.82
CA HIS A 57 -6.03 9.00 -15.52
C HIS A 57 -4.56 8.57 -15.44
N ALA A 58 -3.61 9.51 -15.54
CA ALA A 58 -2.19 9.20 -15.47
C ALA A 58 -1.80 8.54 -14.13
N ILE A 59 -2.34 9.01 -13.00
CA ILE A 59 -2.08 8.41 -11.69
C ILE A 59 -2.70 7.01 -11.61
N ALA A 60 -3.91 6.84 -12.15
CA ALA A 60 -4.56 5.53 -12.20
C ALA A 60 -3.75 4.50 -13.01
N GLU A 61 -3.18 4.91 -14.13
CA GLU A 61 -2.29 4.07 -14.95
C GLU A 61 -1.01 3.69 -14.22
N ASP A 62 -0.38 4.64 -13.51
CA ASP A 62 0.84 4.37 -12.75
C ASP A 62 0.59 3.45 -11.55
N MET A 63 -0.55 3.62 -10.86
CA MET A 63 -0.99 2.70 -9.81
C MET A 63 -1.20 1.29 -10.36
N ALA A 64 -1.91 1.16 -11.49
CA ALA A 64 -2.17 -0.15 -12.09
C ALA A 64 -0.87 -0.84 -12.53
N ARG A 65 0.09 -0.09 -13.09
CA ARG A 65 1.41 -0.60 -13.48
C ARG A 65 2.22 -1.04 -12.27
N TRP A 66 2.29 -0.18 -11.25
CA TRP A 66 2.97 -0.49 -10.00
C TRP A 66 2.40 -1.79 -9.39
N ARG A 67 1.07 -1.88 -9.28
CA ARG A 67 0.39 -3.05 -8.73
C ARG A 67 0.66 -4.31 -9.53
N PHE A 68 0.68 -4.23 -10.86
CA PHE A 68 1.00 -5.39 -11.70
C PHE A 68 2.36 -6.00 -11.34
N VAL A 69 3.39 -5.15 -11.19
CA VAL A 69 4.74 -5.59 -10.78
C VAL A 69 4.73 -6.10 -9.34
N TYR A 70 4.13 -5.34 -8.41
CA TYR A 70 4.07 -5.71 -7.01
C TYR A 70 3.36 -7.06 -6.81
N ARG A 71 2.20 -7.27 -7.45
CA ARG A 71 1.46 -8.55 -7.45
C ARG A 71 2.33 -9.70 -7.93
N GLY A 72 3.10 -9.50 -8.99
CA GLY A 72 4.01 -10.55 -9.49
C GLY A 72 5.03 -10.98 -8.43
N LEU A 73 5.70 -10.01 -7.81
CA LEU A 73 6.64 -10.28 -6.71
C LEU A 73 5.93 -10.91 -5.50
N HIS A 74 4.78 -10.38 -5.11
CA HIS A 74 4.00 -10.90 -3.99
C HIS A 74 3.55 -12.34 -4.23
N SER A 75 3.08 -12.69 -5.43
CA SER A 75 2.71 -14.05 -5.79
C SER A 75 3.91 -15.00 -5.81
N LEU A 76 5.08 -14.55 -6.30
CA LEU A 76 6.30 -15.35 -6.26
C LEU A 76 6.75 -15.59 -4.82
N TRP A 77 6.68 -14.57 -3.97
CA TRP A 77 6.98 -14.71 -2.54
C TRP A 77 6.02 -15.69 -1.84
N LEU A 78 4.73 -15.67 -2.16
CA LEU A 78 3.76 -16.51 -1.44
C LEU A 78 3.76 -17.99 -1.84
N ASP A 79 4.04 -18.34 -3.11
CA ASP A 79 3.69 -19.67 -3.62
C ASP A 79 4.61 -20.21 -4.72
N SER A 80 5.85 -19.73 -4.83
CA SER A 80 6.75 -20.19 -5.89
C SER A 80 7.81 -21.21 -5.47
N THR A 81 8.03 -21.41 -4.16
CA THR A 81 9.18 -22.12 -3.56
C THR A 81 10.56 -21.66 -4.07
N GLU A 82 10.88 -21.88 -5.35
CA GLU A 82 12.14 -21.51 -5.99
C GLU A 82 12.44 -20.00 -5.96
N TYR A 83 11.43 -19.14 -6.16
CA TYR A 83 11.60 -17.69 -6.26
C TYR A 83 11.21 -16.93 -5.00
N GLU A 84 10.86 -17.65 -3.92
CA GLU A 84 10.32 -17.05 -2.69
C GLU A 84 11.31 -16.03 -2.09
N GLN A 85 12.53 -16.47 -1.82
CA GLN A 85 13.57 -15.63 -1.22
C GLN A 85 13.94 -14.45 -2.13
N TRP A 86 14.12 -14.71 -3.42
CA TRP A 86 14.44 -13.66 -4.39
C TRP A 86 13.35 -12.59 -4.43
N ALA A 87 12.07 -12.99 -4.45
CA ALA A 87 10.95 -12.07 -4.51
C ALA A 87 10.84 -11.25 -3.21
N LEU A 88 11.03 -11.88 -2.06
CA LEU A 88 11.07 -11.21 -0.76
C LEU A 88 12.15 -10.13 -0.72
N GLU A 89 13.37 -10.43 -1.15
CA GLU A 89 14.45 -9.44 -1.21
C GLU A 89 14.08 -8.24 -2.09
N ARG A 90 13.41 -8.46 -3.23
CA ARG A 90 12.97 -7.35 -4.10
C ARG A 90 11.84 -6.52 -3.48
N LEU A 91 10.98 -7.13 -2.66
CA LEU A 91 9.93 -6.44 -1.90
C LEU A 91 10.51 -5.63 -0.73
N LEU A 92 11.59 -6.10 -0.10
CA LEU A 92 12.24 -5.45 1.04
C LEU A 92 13.28 -4.40 0.64
N ASP A 93 13.83 -4.47 -0.58
CA ASP A 93 14.88 -3.58 -1.06
C ASP A 93 14.40 -2.11 -1.15
N PRO A 94 14.94 -1.19 -0.32
CA PRO A 94 14.50 0.21 -0.33
C PRO A 94 14.71 0.92 -1.66
N ASP A 95 15.73 0.51 -2.41
CA ASP A 95 16.10 1.03 -3.72
C ASP A 95 15.60 0.14 -4.87
N GLY A 96 14.83 -0.88 -4.55
CA GLY A 96 14.15 -1.74 -5.50
C GLY A 96 13.12 -0.97 -6.34
N ALA A 97 13.02 -1.33 -7.63
CA ALA A 97 12.16 -0.63 -8.59
C ALA A 97 10.69 -0.54 -8.15
N VAL A 98 10.16 -1.58 -7.50
CA VAL A 98 8.77 -1.61 -7.01
C VAL A 98 8.53 -0.58 -5.90
N ASN A 99 9.48 -0.44 -4.97
CA ASN A 99 9.41 0.47 -3.84
C ASN A 99 9.63 1.93 -4.28
N ILE A 100 10.61 2.17 -5.17
CA ILE A 100 10.80 3.49 -5.80
C ILE A 100 9.54 3.94 -6.54
N THR A 101 8.95 3.05 -7.35
CA THR A 101 7.76 3.39 -8.13
C THR A 101 6.56 3.62 -7.23
N GLY A 102 6.34 2.80 -6.21
CA GLY A 102 5.27 2.97 -5.24
C GLY A 102 5.36 4.29 -4.49
N ARG A 103 6.55 4.68 -4.02
CA ARG A 103 6.77 5.97 -3.36
C ARG A 103 6.53 7.15 -4.31
N LYS A 104 6.91 7.05 -5.58
CA LYS A 104 6.60 8.09 -6.60
C LYS A 104 5.10 8.23 -6.84
N VAL A 105 4.36 7.14 -6.87
CA VAL A 105 2.88 7.16 -6.97
C VAL A 105 2.28 7.86 -5.75
N VAL A 106 2.75 7.51 -4.54
CA VAL A 106 2.28 8.14 -3.29
C VAL A 106 2.60 9.63 -3.23
N ALA A 107 3.79 10.05 -3.68
CA ALA A 107 4.16 11.46 -3.76
C ALA A 107 3.16 12.27 -4.61
N ARG A 108 2.68 11.69 -5.72
CA ARG A 108 1.66 12.33 -6.57
C ARG A 108 0.25 12.26 -5.99
N LEU A 109 -0.12 11.16 -5.33
CA LEU A 109 -1.41 11.06 -4.64
C LEU A 109 -1.54 12.08 -3.49
N ASN A 110 -0.41 12.44 -2.86
CA ASN A 110 -0.37 13.46 -1.80
C ASN A 110 -0.80 14.87 -2.28
N GLU A 111 -0.88 15.12 -3.59
CA GLU A 111 -1.47 16.36 -4.14
C GLU A 111 -3.01 16.40 -3.99
N TYR A 112 -3.65 15.25 -3.75
CA TYR A 112 -5.11 15.09 -3.67
C TYR A 112 -5.59 14.73 -2.26
N VAL A 113 -4.88 13.80 -1.61
CA VAL A 113 -5.21 13.30 -0.27
C VAL A 113 -3.96 12.78 0.40
N ARG A 114 -3.85 12.94 1.73
CA ARG A 114 -2.70 12.41 2.46
C ARG A 114 -2.59 10.90 2.21
N SER A 115 -1.45 10.48 1.68
CA SER A 115 -1.24 9.14 1.17
C SER A 115 0.06 8.57 1.73
N TYR A 116 0.04 7.27 2.06
CA TYR A 116 1.19 6.54 2.55
C TYR A 116 1.45 5.30 1.69
N TYR A 117 2.72 4.98 1.49
CA TYR A 117 3.15 3.73 0.89
C TYR A 117 3.17 2.63 1.95
N TRP A 118 2.47 1.53 1.70
CA TRP A 118 2.51 0.38 2.59
C TRP A 118 3.81 -0.39 2.39
N TRP A 119 4.69 -0.36 3.40
CA TRP A 119 5.91 -1.12 3.38
C TRP A 119 5.62 -2.59 3.68
N SER A 120 6.04 -3.49 2.79
CA SER A 120 6.05 -4.92 3.09
C SER A 120 7.06 -5.16 4.20
N MET A 121 6.61 -5.71 5.32
CA MET A 121 7.51 -6.30 6.30
C MET A 121 7.38 -7.82 6.20
N HIS A 122 8.52 -8.49 6.34
CA HIS A 122 8.49 -9.90 6.69
C HIS A 122 8.17 -9.97 8.18
N ASN A 123 7.01 -10.52 8.54
CA ASN A 123 6.73 -10.90 9.92
C ASN A 123 7.55 -12.15 10.21
N ASP A 124 8.84 -11.99 10.47
CA ASP A 124 9.65 -13.05 11.05
C ASP A 124 8.97 -13.43 12.40
N PRO A 125 8.66 -14.71 12.65
CA PRO A 125 8.14 -15.16 13.95
C PRO A 125 9.05 -14.81 15.14
N LEU A 126 10.30 -14.42 14.88
CA LEU A 126 11.27 -13.93 15.85
C LEU A 126 11.26 -12.40 15.99
N MET A 127 10.44 -11.66 15.23
CA MET A 127 10.26 -10.22 15.45
C MET A 127 9.67 -10.01 16.85
N ASP A 128 10.32 -9.13 17.60
CA ASP A 128 9.90 -8.71 18.92
C ASP A 128 8.45 -8.19 18.89
N ASP A 129 7.66 -8.42 19.94
CA ASP A 129 6.26 -7.95 20.05
C ASP A 129 6.13 -6.42 20.00
N ALA A 130 7.26 -5.72 20.02
CA ALA A 130 7.36 -4.26 20.01
C ALA A 130 7.12 -3.66 18.62
N PRO A 131 6.45 -2.49 18.54
CA PRO A 131 6.32 -1.75 17.29
C PRO A 131 7.69 -1.35 16.71
N PRO A 132 7.86 -1.38 15.38
CA PRO A 132 9.05 -0.85 14.74
C PRO A 132 9.18 0.63 15.08
N ALA A 133 10.34 1.03 15.61
CA ALA A 133 10.60 2.41 16.00
C ALA A 133 11.15 3.28 14.85
N THR A 134 11.71 2.65 13.81
CA THR A 134 12.42 3.34 12.72
C THR A 134 11.84 3.02 11.35
N CYS A 135 11.83 4.03 10.48
CA CYS A 135 11.35 3.91 9.12
C CYS A 135 12.31 3.04 8.29
N PRO A 136 11.83 2.01 7.57
CA PRO A 136 12.70 1.13 6.79
C PRO A 136 13.38 1.81 5.60
N TYR A 137 12.94 3.02 5.23
CA TYR A 137 13.52 3.78 4.12
C TYR A 137 14.56 4.81 4.58
N CYS A 138 14.22 5.66 5.57
CA CYS A 138 15.09 6.76 5.99
C CYS A 138 15.72 6.59 7.38
N ASN A 139 15.38 5.51 8.08
CA ASN A 139 15.74 5.26 9.48
C ASN A 139 15.26 6.33 10.49
N GLY A 140 14.40 7.26 10.06
CA GLY A 140 13.77 8.25 10.93
C GLY A 140 12.70 7.64 11.85
N SER A 141 12.28 8.39 12.87
CA SER A 141 11.29 7.90 13.84
C SER A 141 9.93 7.62 13.21
N LEU A 142 9.32 6.52 13.64
CA LEU A 142 7.94 6.19 13.35
C LEU A 142 7.00 6.70 14.44
N ALA A 143 5.78 7.06 14.04
CA ALA A 143 4.69 7.47 14.93
C ALA A 143 3.42 6.66 14.65
N PRO A 144 2.51 6.50 15.62
CA PRO A 144 1.27 5.76 15.40
C PRO A 144 0.44 6.31 14.22
N ALA A 145 -0.08 5.41 13.38
CA ALA A 145 -0.83 5.78 12.18
C ALA A 145 -2.35 5.92 12.42
N GLY A 146 -2.81 5.91 13.67
CA GLY A 146 -4.23 6.03 14.03
C GLY A 146 -5.02 4.72 14.00
N ARG A 147 -4.41 3.61 13.55
CA ARG A 147 -4.91 2.23 13.67
C ARG A 147 -3.90 1.41 14.46
N ARG A 148 -4.38 0.53 15.35
CA ARG A 148 -3.52 -0.40 16.10
C ARG A 148 -2.72 -1.27 15.11
N GLY A 149 -1.45 -1.51 15.41
CA GLY A 149 -0.58 -2.31 14.55
C GLY A 149 0.01 -1.56 13.34
N LEU A 150 -0.29 -0.26 13.16
CA LEU A 150 0.27 0.57 12.08
C LEU A 150 1.09 1.76 12.59
N GLN A 151 2.34 1.84 12.14
CA GLN A 151 3.29 2.92 12.39
C GLN A 151 3.51 3.68 11.08
N LYS A 152 3.74 4.98 11.12
CA LYS A 152 3.97 5.81 9.93
C LYS A 152 5.19 6.72 10.08
N CYS A 153 5.86 6.94 8.96
CA CYS A 153 6.87 7.96 8.79
C CYS A 153 6.26 9.13 8.02
N GLU A 154 6.14 10.28 8.66
CA GLU A 154 5.58 11.48 8.02
C GLU A 154 6.49 12.05 6.94
N LEU A 155 7.81 11.94 7.13
CA LEU A 155 8.81 12.45 6.19
C LEU A 155 8.80 11.68 4.87
N CYS A 156 8.67 10.35 4.94
CA CYS A 156 8.75 9.49 3.77
C CYS A 156 7.39 9.09 3.21
N SER A 157 6.29 9.46 3.89
CA SER A 157 4.95 8.96 3.58
C SER A 157 4.93 7.43 3.47
N VAL A 158 5.49 6.75 4.47
CA VAL A 158 5.51 5.27 4.56
C VAL A 158 4.69 4.84 5.77
N VAL A 159 3.92 3.76 5.63
CA VAL A 159 3.29 3.06 6.74
C VAL A 159 3.86 1.65 6.83
N VAL A 160 4.00 1.16 8.05
CA VAL A 160 4.55 -0.14 8.39
C VAL A 160 3.55 -0.85 9.29
N ALA A 161 3.19 -2.08 8.94
CA ALA A 161 2.39 -2.95 9.78
C ALA A 161 3.29 -3.91 10.56
N TRP A 162 3.01 -4.13 11.84
CA TRP A 162 3.83 -5.01 12.70
C TRP A 162 3.01 -6.01 13.52
N ASN A 163 1.68 -6.00 13.39
CA ASN A 163 0.76 -6.87 14.12
C ASN A 163 -0.58 -6.98 13.36
N ASP A 164 -0.52 -7.23 12.06
CA ASP A 164 -1.72 -7.47 11.24
C ASP A 164 -1.97 -8.98 11.11
N PHE A 165 -2.48 -9.59 12.18
CA PHE A 165 -3.33 -10.79 12.19
C PHE A 165 -4.31 -10.70 13.36
#